data_AF-A0A6L9QFT3-F1
#
_entry.id   AF-A0A6L9QFT3-F1
#
_cell.length_a   1.000
_cell.length_b   1.000
_cell.length_c   1.000
_cell.angle_alpha   90.00
_cell.angle_beta   90.00
_cell.angle_gamma   90.00
#
_symmetry.space_group_name_H-M   'P 1'
#
loop_
_entity.id
_entity.type
_entity.pdbx_description
1 polymer ?
#
loop_
_entity_poly.entity_id
_entity_poly.type
_entity_poly.pdbx_seq_one_letter_code
_entity_poly.pdbx_strand_id
1 'polypeptide(L)'
;TGGAPLVDADALREVARERLARLVEPWRERYPGVPVRSEVFIGPPREVLLGAAKDARLLVVGSRGLGGFRGLLLGSVSHALLQHAACPVAVAHAPRD
;
A
#
# COMPACT_ATOMS: atom_id res chain seq x y z
N THR A 1 -1.83 33.64 -10.15
CA THR A 1 -0.68 33.09 -9.39
C THR A 1 -1.10 32.91 -7.94
N GLY A 2 -1.75 31.80 -7.63
CA GLY A 2 -2.09 31.42 -6.26
C GLY A 2 -1.54 30.04 -6.04
N GLY A 3 -0.34 29.94 -5.44
CA GLY A 3 0.22 28.65 -5.04
C GLY A 3 -0.73 28.04 -4.02
N ALA A 4 -1.29 26.87 -4.33
CA ALA A 4 -1.95 26.05 -3.32
C ALA A 4 -1.01 25.95 -2.11
N PRO A 5 -1.52 25.94 -0.86
CA PRO A 5 -0.67 25.82 0.30
C PRO A 5 0.19 24.56 0.09
N LEU A 6 1.51 24.77 0.06
CA LEU A 6 2.47 23.69 -0.09
C LEU A 6 2.27 22.82 1.14
N VAL A 7 1.56 21.70 0.97
CA VAL A 7 1.51 20.67 1.99
C VAL A 7 2.95 20.26 2.21
N ASP A 8 3.45 20.48 3.42
CA ASP A 8 4.78 20.03 3.80
C ASP A 8 4.83 18.51 3.62
N ALA A 9 5.57 18.09 2.59
CA ALA A 9 5.67 16.70 2.19
C ALA A 9 6.34 15.84 3.27
N ASP A 10 7.21 16.44 4.08
CA ASP A 10 7.89 15.77 5.17
C ASP A 10 6.95 15.61 6.36
N ALA A 11 6.19 16.66 6.72
CA ALA A 11 5.14 16.54 7.73
C ALA A 11 4.08 15.49 7.33
N LEU A 12 3.65 15.48 6.06
CA LEU A 12 2.72 14.48 5.55
C LEU A 12 3.30 13.05 5.63
N ARG A 13 4.58 12.90 5.27
CA ARG A 13 5.27 11.61 5.35
C ARG A 13 5.37 11.11 6.77
N GLU A 14 5.66 11.98 7.74
CA GLU A 14 5.75 11.58 9.15
C GLU A 14 4.38 11.19 9.71
N VAL A 15 3.31 11.94 9.42
CA VAL A 15 1.94 11.53 9.79
C VAL A 15 1.59 10.16 9.19
N ALA A 16 1.95 9.92 7.94
CA ALA A 16 1.74 8.63 7.29
C ALA A 16 2.57 7.50 7.93
N ARG A 17 3.83 7.78 8.32
CA ARG A 17 4.72 6.83 8.99
C ARG A 17 4.17 6.42 10.35
N GLU A 18 3.75 7.39 11.16
CA GLU A 18 3.14 7.13 12.45
C GLU A 18 1.86 6.30 12.32
N ARG A 19 1.01 6.64 11.34
CA ARG A 19 -0.22 5.89 11.08
C ARG A 19 0.09 4.44 10.67
N LEU A 20 1.07 4.23 9.79
CA LEU A 20 1.49 2.90 9.35
C LEU A 20 2.08 2.10 10.53
N ALA A 21 2.91 2.72 11.36
CA ALA A 21 3.49 2.08 12.54
C ALA A 21 2.40 1.54 13.48
N ARG A 22 1.40 2.38 13.81
CA ARG A 22 0.26 1.95 14.66
C ARG A 22 -0.55 0.79 14.07
N LEU A 23 -0.72 0.73 12.76
CA LEU A 23 -1.45 -0.36 12.10
C LEU A 23 -0.68 -1.69 12.13
N VAL A 24 0.65 -1.62 12.16
CA VAL A 24 1.53 -2.79 12.10
C VAL A 24 1.85 -3.35 13.49
N GLU A 25 1.82 -2.52 14.53
CA GLU A 25 2.23 -2.90 15.90
C GLU A 25 1.56 -4.18 16.44
N PRO A 26 0.22 -4.34 16.37
CA PRO A 26 -0.43 -5.56 16.88
C PRO A 26 0.05 -6.84 16.17
N TRP A 27 0.49 -6.71 14.92
CA TRP A 27 1.01 -7.83 14.15
C TRP A 27 2.45 -8.16 14.50
N ARG A 28 3.27 -7.16 14.88
CA ARG A 28 4.61 -7.38 15.41
C ARG A 28 4.56 -8.16 16.73
N GLU A 29 3.65 -7.76 17.62
CA GLU A 29 3.42 -8.45 18.90
C GLU A 29 2.93 -9.89 18.69
N ARG A 30 2.00 -10.09 17.74
CA ARG A 30 1.44 -11.41 17.44
C ARG A 30 2.42 -12.34 16.73
N TYR A 31 3.34 -11.80 15.92
CA TYR A 31 4.28 -12.56 15.10
C TYR A 31 5.73 -12.06 15.29
N PRO A 32 6.32 -12.22 16.48
CA PRO A 32 7.62 -11.60 16.82
C PRO A 32 8.80 -12.17 16.01
N GLY A 33 8.66 -13.39 15.46
CA GLY A 33 9.67 -14.01 14.60
C GLY A 33 9.70 -13.47 13.17
N VAL A 34 8.78 -12.58 12.79
CA VAL A 34 8.72 -12.00 11.44
C VAL A 34 9.34 -10.59 11.47
N PRO A 35 10.53 -10.38 10.88
CA PRO A 35 11.12 -9.06 10.82
C PRO A 35 10.29 -8.17 9.87
N VAL A 36 9.73 -7.09 10.42
CA VAL A 36 8.91 -6.15 9.64
C VAL A 36 9.66 -4.83 9.41
N ARG A 37 9.75 -4.41 8.14
CA ARG A 37 10.17 -3.06 7.72
C ARG A 37 8.95 -2.32 7.17
N SER A 38 8.69 -1.12 7.67
CA SER A 38 7.61 -0.25 7.20
C SER A 38 8.20 0.94 6.45
N GLU A 39 7.65 1.23 5.27
CA GLU A 39 8.14 2.29 4.39
C GLU A 39 6.98 3.13 3.86
N VAL A 40 7.20 4.44 3.74
CA VAL A 40 6.24 5.39 3.20
C VAL A 40 6.85 6.09 1.99
N PHE A 41 6.20 5.89 0.85
CA PHE A 41 6.60 6.47 -0.43
C PHE A 41 5.63 7.59 -0.84
N ILE A 42 6.17 8.62 -1.47
CA ILE A 42 5.38 9.66 -2.13
C ILE A 42 5.46 9.39 -3.64
N GLY A 43 4.31 9.23 -4.27
CA GLY A 43 4.22 9.01 -5.71
C GLY A 43 3.00 8.18 -6.11
N PRO A 44 2.85 7.89 -7.42
CA PRO A 44 1.75 7.07 -7.93
C PRO A 44 1.85 5.64 -7.37
N PRO A 45 0.80 5.12 -6.68
CA PRO A 45 0.87 3.80 -6.04
C PRO A 45 1.23 2.66 -6.99
N ARG A 46 0.74 2.72 -8.24
CA ARG A 46 1.08 1.76 -9.29
C ARG A 46 2.59 1.66 -9.51
N GLU A 47 3.25 2.79 -9.68
CA GLU A 47 4.68 2.83 -10.03
C GLU A 47 5.55 2.40 -8.86
N VAL A 48 5.23 2.90 -7.66
CA VAL A 48 5.93 2.54 -6.42
C VAL A 48 5.86 1.03 -6.17
N LEU A 49 4.67 0.45 -6.25
CA LEU A 49 4.47 -0.98 -5.97
C LEU A 49 5.06 -1.88 -7.07
N LEU A 50 5.03 -1.47 -8.35
CA LEU A 50 5.72 -2.19 -9.42
C LEU A 50 7.25 -2.15 -9.26
N GLY A 51 7.79 -1.03 -8.75
CA GLY A 51 9.19 -0.93 -8.38
C GLY A 51 9.55 -1.92 -7.27
N ALA A 52 8.80 -1.89 -6.17
CA ALA A 52 9.01 -2.80 -5.03
C ALA A 52 8.85 -4.28 -5.40
N ALA A 53 7.98 -4.60 -6.37
CA ALA A 53 7.77 -5.97 -6.84
C ALA A 53 9.03 -6.63 -7.42
N LYS A 54 10.00 -5.85 -7.91
CA LYS A 54 11.25 -6.37 -8.51
C LYS A 54 12.11 -7.12 -7.51
N ASP A 55 12.10 -6.67 -6.26
CA ASP A 55 12.92 -7.23 -5.18
C ASP A 55 12.11 -8.15 -4.24
N ALA A 56 10.81 -8.33 -4.51
CA ALA A 56 9.91 -9.11 -3.68
C ALA A 56 9.70 -10.54 -4.21
N ARG A 57 9.55 -11.51 -3.30
CA ARG A 57 9.13 -12.87 -3.66
C ARG A 57 7.62 -13.02 -3.82
N LEU A 58 6.84 -12.14 -3.20
CA LEU A 58 5.39 -12.08 -3.26
C LEU A 58 4.95 -10.64 -2.95
N LEU A 59 4.04 -10.08 -3.76
CA LEU A 59 3.38 -8.82 -3.46
C LEU A 59 1.94 -9.08 -3.00
N VAL A 60 1.59 -8.59 -1.81
CA VAL A 60 0.22 -8.73 -1.27
C VAL A 60 -0.48 -7.38 -1.29
N VAL A 61 -1.67 -7.32 -1.88
CA VAL A 61 -2.49 -6.11 -1.94
C VAL A 61 -3.95 -6.40 -1.63
N GLY A 62 -4.69 -5.37 -1.19
CA GLY A 62 -6.14 -5.47 -1.06
C GLY A 62 -6.82 -5.57 -2.43
N SER A 63 -8.00 -6.18 -2.48
CA SER A 63 -8.85 -6.21 -3.68
C SER A 63 -9.35 -4.82 -4.08
N ARG A 64 -9.53 -3.92 -3.11
CA ARG A 64 -10.02 -2.55 -3.33
C ARG A 64 -9.24 -1.54 -2.48
N GLY A 65 -9.14 -0.32 -2.99
CA GLY A 65 -8.52 0.81 -2.29
C GLY A 65 -9.53 1.67 -1.51
N LEU A 66 -9.07 2.84 -1.07
CA LEU A 66 -9.86 3.79 -0.27
C LEU A 66 -10.85 4.64 -1.10
N GLY A 67 -10.80 4.54 -2.43
CA GLY A 67 -11.74 5.17 -3.35
C GLY A 67 -12.07 4.22 -4.49
N GLY A 68 -13.34 4.15 -4.90
CA GLY A 68 -13.76 3.29 -6.00
C GLY A 68 -15.27 3.18 -6.18
N PHE A 69 -15.68 2.82 -7.39
CA PHE A 69 -17.06 2.56 -7.75
C PHE A 69 -17.57 1.28 -7.07
N ARG A 70 -18.69 1.39 -6.36
CA ARG A 70 -19.40 0.23 -5.79
C ARG A 70 -19.81 -0.69 -6.94
N GLY A 71 -19.29 -1.92 -6.97
CA GLY A 71 -19.61 -2.95 -7.98
C GLY A 71 -18.42 -3.53 -8.76
N LEU A 72 -17.25 -2.89 -8.72
CA LEU A 72 -16.05 -3.47 -9.33
C LEU A 72 -15.39 -4.51 -8.41
N LEU A 73 -14.97 -5.62 -9.02
CA LEU A 73 -14.30 -6.74 -8.32
C LEU A 73 -12.91 -6.33 -7.80
N LEU A 74 -12.19 -5.51 -8.57
CA LEU A 74 -10.83 -5.08 -8.29
C LEU A 74 -10.67 -3.56 -8.44
N GLY A 75 -9.85 -2.96 -7.58
CA GLY A 75 -9.38 -1.58 -7.74
C GLY A 75 -8.34 -1.44 -8.85
N SER A 76 -8.17 -0.22 -9.37
CA SER A 76 -7.26 0.08 -10.49
C SER A 76 -5.81 -0.31 -10.21
N VAL A 77 -5.33 -0.10 -8.99
CA VAL A 77 -3.96 -0.47 -8.58
C VAL A 77 -3.79 -1.99 -8.57
N SER A 78 -4.67 -2.72 -7.90
CA SER A 78 -4.60 -4.20 -7.82
C SER A 78 -4.71 -4.83 -9.20
N HIS A 79 -5.58 -4.30 -10.07
CA HIS A 79 -5.67 -4.73 -11.46
C HIS A 79 -4.37 -4.51 -12.24
N ALA A 80 -3.75 -3.32 -12.13
CA ALA A 80 -2.49 -3.03 -12.79
C ALA A 80 -1.33 -3.92 -12.30
N LEU A 81 -1.30 -4.24 -11.00
CA LEU A 81 -0.26 -5.10 -10.42
C LEU A 81 -0.37 -6.54 -10.91
N LEU A 82 -1.59 -7.09 -11.02
CA LEU A 82 -1.80 -8.43 -11.58
C LEU A 82 -1.27 -8.57 -13.01
N GLN A 83 -1.28 -7.49 -13.79
CA GLN A 83 -0.86 -7.51 -15.19
C GLN A 83 0.65 -7.28 -15.37
N HIS A 84 1.31 -6.60 -14.42
CA HIS A 84 2.64 -6.02 -14.68
C HIS A 84 3.68 -6.26 -13.58
N ALA A 85 3.32 -6.81 -12.41
CA ALA A 85 4.29 -7.05 -11.36
C ALA A 85 5.33 -8.08 -11.78
N ALA A 86 6.59 -7.86 -11.38
CA ALA A 86 7.71 -8.76 -11.66
C ALA A 86 7.72 -10.03 -10.78
N CYS A 87 6.79 -10.13 -9.83
CA CYS A 87 6.66 -11.24 -8.89
C CYS A 87 5.18 -11.67 -8.75
N PRO A 88 4.91 -12.86 -8.18
CA PRO A 88 3.55 -13.28 -7.87
C PRO A 88 2.80 -12.24 -7.05
N VAL A 89 1.50 -12.09 -7.31
CA VAL A 89 0.62 -11.14 -6.62
C VAL A 89 -0.52 -11.89 -5.93
N ALA A 90 -0.65 -11.71 -4.62
CA ALA A 90 -1.80 -12.18 -3.85
C ALA A 90 -2.77 -11.02 -3.59
N VAL A 91 -4.03 -11.23 -3.94
CA VAL A 91 -5.10 -10.25 -3.71
C VAL A 91 -5.95 -10.69 -2.52
N ALA A 92 -5.92 -9.90 -1.45
CA ALA A 92 -6.69 -10.13 -0.24
C ALA A 92 -8.08 -9.48 -0.34
N HIS A 93 -9.11 -10.29 -0.15
CA HIS A 93 -10.48 -9.81 0.00
C HIS A 93 -10.78 -9.57 1.47
N ALA A 94 -11.58 -8.54 1.77
CA ALA A 94 -12.14 -8.41 3.11
C ALA A 94 -12.94 -9.69 3.43
N PRO A 95 -12.92 -10.16 4.69
CA PRO A 95 -13.81 -11.23 5.13
C PRO A 95 -15.24 -10.92 4.72
N ARG A 96 -15.97 -11.94 4.28
CA ARG A 96 -17.42 -11.85 4.22
C ARG A 96 -17.90 -12.10 5.64
N ASP A 97 -18.71 -11.18 6.17
CA ASP A 97 -19.43 -11.39 7.42
C ASP A 97 -20.40 -12.57 7.27
#